data_AF-A0A3L7Y0Q0-F1
#
_entry.id   AF-A0A3L7Y0Q0-F1
#
_cell.length_a   1.000
_cell.length_b   1.000
_cell.length_c   1.000
_cell.angle_alpha   90.00
_cell.angle_beta   90.00
_cell.angle_gamma   90.00
#
_symmetry.space_group_name_H-M   'P 1'
#
loop_
_entity.id
_entity.type
_entity.pdbx_description
1 polymer ?
#
loop_
_entity_poly.entity_id
_entity_poly.type
_entity_poly.pdbx_seq_one_letter_code
_entity_poly.pdbx_strand_id
1 'polypeptide(L)'
;MQRVQVSADDDPSWGNADAPVTIIEFSDFQCPYCRVFYQTTLVTLLERYPKQVRFVYRDFPLASIHPQATLAAEASQCAHAQGRFWEFHNAVFANIDRLGPDLYQSLAISMGLDKERFAACVNSREFSAEVEKDFNDARALGVTGTPTFFINGIPLVGAQPLEVFVEIIDRELKNK
;
A
#
# COMPACT_ATOMS: atom_id res chain seq x y z
N MET A 1 16.69 -0.47 17.62
CA MET A 1 16.05 -1.20 16.52
C MET A 1 17.00 -1.20 15.35
N GLN A 2 17.30 -2.37 14.78
CA GLN A 2 18.17 -2.46 13.61
C GLN A 2 17.43 -1.87 12.41
N ARG A 3 18.03 -0.88 11.75
CA ARG A 3 17.48 -0.27 10.54
C ARG A 3 17.81 -1.16 9.34
N VAL A 4 16.88 -1.26 8.42
CA VAL A 4 17.06 -1.95 7.14
C VAL A 4 16.83 -0.96 6.00
N GLN A 5 17.62 -1.06 4.94
CA GLN A 5 17.37 -0.27 3.73
C GLN A 5 16.18 -0.85 3.00
N VAL A 6 15.18 -0.02 2.72
CA VAL A 6 13.96 -0.41 2.01
C VAL A 6 13.73 0.62 0.91
N SER A 7 13.67 0.16 -0.34
CA SER A 7 13.41 1.02 -1.50
C SER A 7 11.94 1.41 -1.55
N ALA A 8 11.69 2.67 -1.86
CA ALA A 8 10.36 3.17 -2.22
C ALA A 8 9.99 2.91 -3.69
N ASP A 9 10.95 2.46 -4.50
CA ASP A 9 10.82 2.08 -5.93
C ASP A 9 9.97 3.02 -6.82
N ASP A 10 9.35 2.49 -7.86
CA ASP A 10 8.30 3.12 -8.67
C ASP A 10 6.89 2.95 -8.07
N ASP A 11 6.83 2.54 -6.80
CA ASP A 11 5.58 2.28 -6.09
C ASP A 11 4.74 3.55 -5.83
N PRO A 12 3.42 3.38 -5.72
CA PRO A 12 2.51 4.46 -5.37
C PRO A 12 2.91 5.13 -4.05
N SER A 13 3.07 6.45 -4.10
CA SER A 13 3.40 7.25 -2.93
C SER A 13 2.52 8.49 -2.75
N TRP A 14 2.38 8.91 -1.49
CA TRP A 14 1.65 10.09 -1.06
C TRP A 14 2.57 11.00 -0.25
N GLY A 15 2.43 12.31 -0.43
CA GLY A 15 3.23 13.32 0.26
C GLY A 15 4.46 13.74 -0.53
N ASN A 16 5.32 14.56 0.10
CA ASN A 16 6.51 15.10 -0.55
C ASN A 16 7.57 14.00 -0.73
N ALA A 17 8.16 13.86 -1.92
CA ALA A 17 9.24 12.93 -2.20
C ALA A 17 10.47 13.16 -1.28
N ASP A 18 10.70 14.42 -0.89
CA ASP A 18 11.80 14.86 -0.02
C ASP A 18 11.41 14.90 1.47
N ALA A 19 10.27 14.31 1.85
CA ALA A 19 9.83 14.32 3.23
C ALA A 19 10.88 13.67 4.16
N PRO A 20 11.15 14.25 5.35
CA PRO A 20 12.15 13.73 6.26
C PRO A 20 11.84 12.34 6.80
N VAL A 21 10.59 11.88 6.77
CA VAL A 21 10.21 10.53 7.18
C VAL A 21 9.51 9.84 6.03
N THR A 22 10.01 8.65 5.65
CA THR A 22 9.33 7.75 4.71
C THR A 22 8.77 6.56 5.47
N ILE A 23 7.48 6.29 5.29
CA ILE A 23 6.78 5.11 5.77
C ILE A 23 6.50 4.23 4.56
N ILE A 24 7.08 3.04 4.53
CA ILE A 24 6.81 2.02 3.51
C ILE A 24 5.92 0.97 4.14
N GLU A 25 4.72 0.74 3.59
CA GLU A 25 3.81 -0.32 3.99
C GLU A 25 3.88 -1.46 2.98
N PHE A 26 4.14 -2.68 3.44
CA PHE A 26 3.82 -3.91 2.72
C PHE A 26 2.42 -4.37 3.12
N SER A 27 1.50 -4.36 2.16
CA SER A 27 0.07 -4.49 2.43
C SER A 27 -0.61 -5.52 1.53
N ASP A 28 -1.81 -5.92 1.92
CA ASP A 28 -2.64 -6.87 1.18
C ASP A 28 -4.08 -6.34 1.18
N PHE A 29 -4.63 -6.13 -0.02
CA PHE A 29 -5.98 -5.58 -0.22
C PHE A 29 -7.12 -6.43 0.35
N GLN A 30 -6.89 -7.73 0.59
CA GLN A 30 -7.86 -8.63 1.23
C GLN A 30 -7.57 -8.85 2.74
N CYS A 31 -6.49 -8.26 3.27
CA CYS A 31 -6.20 -8.35 4.70
C CYS A 31 -7.08 -7.41 5.54
N PRO A 32 -7.84 -7.93 6.52
CA PRO A 32 -8.71 -7.11 7.37
C PRO A 32 -7.92 -6.13 8.25
N TYR A 33 -6.70 -6.44 8.65
CA TYR A 33 -5.85 -5.53 9.44
C TYR A 33 -5.29 -4.38 8.61
N CYS A 34 -5.01 -4.60 7.32
CA CYS A 34 -4.63 -3.51 6.41
C CYS A 34 -5.79 -2.51 6.26
N ARG A 35 -7.01 -3.02 6.11
CA ARG A 35 -8.23 -2.19 6.13
C ARG A 35 -8.36 -1.40 7.43
N VAL A 36 -8.11 -2.02 8.59
CA VAL A 36 -8.15 -1.32 9.89
C VAL A 36 -7.12 -0.18 9.92
N PHE A 37 -5.87 -0.44 9.57
CA PHE A 37 -4.83 0.60 9.52
C PHE A 37 -5.25 1.78 8.64
N TYR A 38 -5.75 1.50 7.44
CA TYR A 38 -6.25 2.52 6.53
C TYR A 38 -7.39 3.36 7.15
N GLN A 39 -8.35 2.72 7.81
CA GLN A 39 -9.53 3.38 8.40
C GLN A 39 -9.23 4.17 9.67
N THR A 40 -8.26 3.75 10.49
CA THR A 40 -8.06 4.31 11.83
C THR A 40 -6.80 5.14 11.98
N THR A 41 -5.79 4.90 11.14
CA THR A 41 -4.43 5.38 11.40
C THR A 41 -3.87 6.20 10.24
N LEU A 42 -3.98 5.74 9.00
CA LEU A 42 -3.32 6.38 7.86
C LEU A 42 -3.76 7.84 7.66
N VAL A 43 -5.07 8.10 7.63
CA VAL A 43 -5.61 9.46 7.39
C VAL A 43 -5.10 10.43 8.46
N THR A 44 -5.24 10.07 9.73
CA THR A 44 -4.78 10.89 10.86
C THR A 44 -3.26 11.12 10.82
N LEU A 45 -2.46 10.14 10.40
CA LEU A 45 -1.02 10.30 10.24
C LEU A 45 -0.67 11.33 9.16
N LEU A 46 -1.30 11.24 7.99
CA LEU A 46 -1.04 12.14 6.86
C LEU A 46 -1.52 13.56 7.16
N GLU A 47 -2.62 13.73 7.90
CA GLU A 47 -3.10 15.04 8.36
C GLU A 47 -2.19 15.66 9.41
N ARG A 48 -1.63 14.85 10.32
CA ARG A 48 -0.72 15.31 11.38
C ARG A 48 0.66 15.69 10.84
N TYR A 49 1.13 15.02 9.79
CA TYR A 49 2.47 15.19 9.23
C TYR A 49 2.47 15.54 7.72
N PRO A 50 1.72 16.56 7.29
CA PRO A 50 1.41 16.80 5.86
C PRO A 50 2.65 17.17 5.03
N LYS A 51 3.73 17.62 5.67
CA LYS A 51 5.01 17.96 5.02
C LYS A 51 6.15 17.03 5.41
N GLN A 52 5.97 16.28 6.51
CA GLN A 52 7.03 15.55 7.17
C GLN A 52 7.05 14.07 6.78
N VAL A 53 5.91 13.54 6.33
CA VAL A 53 5.75 12.13 5.97
C VAL A 53 5.53 11.96 4.47
N ARG A 54 6.32 11.05 3.89
CA ARG A 54 6.04 10.35 2.64
C ARG A 54 5.51 8.98 3.00
N PHE A 55 4.39 8.59 2.42
CA PHE A 55 3.85 7.24 2.57
C PHE A 55 3.97 6.50 1.23
N VAL A 56 4.40 5.25 1.27
CA VAL A 56 4.60 4.39 0.10
C VAL A 56 3.87 3.08 0.35
N TYR A 57 3.07 2.65 -0.61
CA TYR A 57 2.37 1.37 -0.57
C TYR A 57 3.12 0.37 -1.45
N ARG A 58 3.44 -0.81 -0.91
CA ARG A 58 4.07 -1.93 -1.63
C ARG A 58 3.22 -3.18 -1.49
N ASP A 59 3.10 -3.94 -2.58
CA ASP A 59 2.23 -5.09 -2.66
C ASP A 59 2.82 -6.31 -1.91
N PHE A 60 2.07 -6.88 -0.97
CA PHE A 60 2.41 -8.14 -0.31
C PHE A 60 1.21 -9.09 -0.21
N PRO A 61 0.64 -9.53 -1.36
CA PRO A 61 -0.55 -10.37 -1.38
C PRO A 61 -0.26 -11.76 -0.79
N LEU A 62 -0.95 -12.11 0.31
CA LEU A 62 -0.84 -13.40 1.00
C LEU A 62 -1.76 -14.44 0.34
N ALA A 63 -1.48 -14.75 -0.93
CA ALA A 63 -2.35 -15.56 -1.81
C ALA A 63 -2.76 -16.94 -1.24
N SER A 64 -1.99 -17.50 -0.30
CA SER A 64 -2.31 -18.78 0.35
C SER A 64 -3.53 -18.72 1.27
N ILE A 65 -3.84 -17.54 1.82
CA ILE A 65 -4.97 -17.32 2.73
C ILE A 65 -5.95 -16.26 2.19
N HIS A 66 -5.52 -15.45 1.23
CA HIS A 66 -6.29 -14.39 0.61
C HIS A 66 -6.35 -14.59 -0.92
N PRO A 67 -7.30 -15.38 -1.43
CA PRO A 67 -7.34 -15.77 -2.85
C PRO A 67 -7.58 -14.60 -3.83
N GLN A 68 -8.06 -13.45 -3.37
CA GLN A 68 -8.30 -12.25 -4.20
C GLN A 68 -7.16 -11.22 -4.10
N ALA A 69 -6.19 -11.41 -3.19
CA ALA A 69 -5.16 -10.41 -2.91
C ALA A 69 -4.31 -10.08 -4.13
N THR A 70 -3.84 -11.09 -4.88
CA THR A 70 -2.99 -10.88 -6.06
C THR A 70 -3.71 -10.10 -7.15
N LEU A 71 -4.97 -10.46 -7.45
CA LEU A 71 -5.72 -9.74 -8.49
C LEU A 71 -6.07 -8.31 -8.05
N ALA A 72 -6.33 -8.09 -6.75
CA ALA A 72 -6.56 -6.76 -6.20
C ALA A 72 -5.30 -5.88 -6.33
N ALA A 73 -4.13 -6.42 -6.02
CA ALA A 73 -2.83 -5.76 -6.19
C ALA A 73 -2.61 -5.37 -7.66
N GLU A 74 -2.71 -6.31 -8.59
CA GLU A 74 -2.56 -6.06 -10.03
C GLU A 74 -3.56 -5.00 -10.54
N ALA A 75 -4.82 -5.08 -10.12
CA ALA A 75 -5.84 -4.10 -10.48
C ALA A 75 -5.53 -2.70 -9.92
N SER A 76 -4.97 -2.61 -8.72
CA SER A 76 -4.53 -1.34 -8.14
C SER A 76 -3.39 -0.72 -8.93
N GLN A 77 -2.43 -1.51 -9.41
CA GLN A 77 -1.34 -1.04 -10.26
C GLN A 77 -1.85 -0.61 -11.65
N CYS A 78 -2.84 -1.28 -12.21
CA CYS A 78 -3.54 -0.82 -13.41
C CYS A 78 -4.23 0.54 -13.22
N ALA A 79 -4.76 0.81 -12.02
CA ALA A 79 -5.29 2.13 -11.67
C ALA A 79 -4.16 3.16 -11.44
N HIS A 80 -3.03 2.75 -10.86
CA HIS A 80 -1.84 3.57 -10.70
C HIS A 80 -1.31 4.08 -12.03
N ALA A 81 -1.21 3.20 -13.04
CA ALA A 81 -0.79 3.53 -14.40
C ALA A 81 -1.71 4.56 -15.10
N GLN A 82 -2.88 4.84 -14.53
CA GLN A 82 -3.85 5.85 -14.98
C GLN A 82 -4.00 7.02 -13.99
N GLY A 83 -3.13 7.11 -12.98
CA GLY A 83 -3.09 8.22 -12.02
C GLY A 83 -4.19 8.17 -10.96
N ARG A 84 -4.76 7.00 -10.68
CA ARG A 84 -5.93 6.81 -9.79
C ARG A 84 -5.70 5.75 -8.71
N PHE A 85 -4.45 5.54 -8.31
CA PHE A 85 -4.11 4.52 -7.31
C PHE A 85 -4.84 4.73 -5.99
N TRP A 86 -4.75 5.93 -5.40
CA TRP A 86 -5.29 6.18 -4.06
C TRP A 86 -6.82 6.10 -4.01
N GLU A 87 -7.50 6.61 -5.03
CA GLU A 87 -8.95 6.46 -5.17
C GLU A 87 -9.35 4.97 -5.28
N PHE A 88 -8.61 4.20 -6.08
CA PHE A 88 -8.85 2.76 -6.26
C PHE A 88 -8.56 1.97 -4.98
N HIS A 89 -7.39 2.19 -4.38
CA HIS A 89 -6.94 1.62 -3.10
C HIS A 89 -8.01 1.79 -2.02
N ASN A 90 -8.50 3.01 -1.85
CA ASN A 90 -9.49 3.34 -0.83
C ASN A 90 -10.82 2.61 -1.08
N ALA A 91 -11.25 2.54 -2.35
CA ALA A 91 -12.49 1.89 -2.72
C ALA A 91 -12.41 0.35 -2.61
N VAL A 92 -11.26 -0.25 -2.90
CA VAL A 92 -11.01 -1.68 -2.72
C VAL A 92 -11.10 -2.04 -1.24
N PHE A 93 -10.41 -1.32 -0.35
CA PHE A 93 -10.50 -1.56 1.09
C PHE A 93 -11.91 -1.33 1.65
N ALA A 94 -12.66 -0.37 1.11
CA ALA A 94 -14.07 -0.15 1.46
C ALA A 94 -15.00 -1.29 1.01
N ASN A 95 -14.58 -2.13 0.07
CA ASN A 95 -15.37 -3.22 -0.52
C ASN A 95 -14.68 -4.59 -0.42
N ILE A 96 -13.87 -4.81 0.62
CA ILE A 96 -13.04 -6.02 0.79
C ILE A 96 -13.83 -7.34 0.75
N ASP A 97 -15.12 -7.32 1.06
CA ASP A 97 -15.98 -8.50 1.05
C ASP A 97 -16.52 -8.86 -0.35
N ARG A 98 -16.22 -8.04 -1.37
CA ARG A 98 -16.73 -8.12 -2.74
C ARG A 98 -15.64 -8.10 -3.81
N LEU A 99 -14.40 -8.39 -3.40
CA LEU A 99 -13.23 -8.36 -4.29
C LEU A 99 -13.42 -9.29 -5.50
N GLY A 100 -13.03 -8.79 -6.67
CA GLY A 100 -13.08 -9.52 -7.93
C GLY A 100 -13.23 -8.60 -9.14
N PRO A 101 -13.14 -9.17 -10.36
CA PRO A 101 -13.13 -8.42 -11.62
C PRO A 101 -14.30 -7.43 -11.77
N ASP A 102 -15.52 -7.86 -11.43
CA ASP A 102 -16.73 -7.03 -11.55
C ASP A 102 -16.64 -5.76 -10.69
N LEU A 103 -16.15 -5.90 -9.45
CA LEU A 103 -15.92 -4.77 -8.57
C LEU A 103 -14.87 -3.84 -9.19
N TYR A 104 -13.70 -4.37 -9.57
CA TYR A 104 -12.60 -3.57 -10.09
C TYR A 104 -12.98 -2.79 -11.36
N GLN A 105 -13.70 -3.44 -12.28
CA GLN A 105 -14.22 -2.79 -13.47
C GLN A 105 -15.21 -1.67 -13.12
N SER A 106 -16.12 -1.92 -12.17
CA SER A 106 -17.08 -0.90 -11.72
C SER A 106 -16.39 0.30 -11.05
N LEU A 107 -15.36 0.06 -10.24
CA LEU A 107 -14.57 1.10 -9.59
C LEU A 107 -13.83 1.94 -10.64
N ALA A 108 -13.15 1.28 -11.59
CA ALA A 108 -12.44 1.95 -12.68
C ALA A 108 -13.37 2.88 -13.48
N ILE A 109 -14.58 2.42 -13.82
CA ILE A 109 -15.60 3.23 -14.51
C ILE A 109 -16.01 4.43 -13.65
N SER A 110 -16.32 4.21 -12.36
CA SER A 110 -16.77 5.28 -11.45
C SER A 110 -15.74 6.38 -11.24
N MET A 111 -14.45 6.04 -11.38
CA MET A 111 -13.32 6.95 -11.19
C MET A 111 -12.86 7.59 -12.51
N GLY A 112 -13.54 7.30 -13.63
CA GLY A 112 -13.24 7.87 -14.95
C GLY A 112 -11.95 7.33 -15.59
N LEU A 113 -11.50 6.13 -15.22
CA LEU A 113 -10.39 5.46 -15.89
C LEU A 113 -10.83 5.02 -17.30
N ASP A 114 -9.88 4.89 -18.21
CA ASP A 114 -10.13 4.23 -19.48
C ASP A 114 -10.46 2.76 -19.23
N LYS A 115 -11.72 2.40 -19.45
CA LYS A 115 -12.26 1.07 -19.15
C LYS A 115 -11.60 -0.02 -19.98
N GLU A 116 -11.22 0.25 -21.23
CA GLU A 116 -10.67 -0.74 -22.16
C GLU A 116 -9.21 -0.98 -21.83
N ARG A 117 -8.46 0.10 -21.56
CA ARG A 117 -7.09 0.03 -21.07
C ARG A 117 -7.01 -0.67 -19.71
N PHE A 118 -7.91 -0.34 -18.78
CA PHE A 118 -7.95 -0.99 -17.47
C PHE A 118 -8.25 -2.48 -17.59
N ALA A 119 -9.29 -2.86 -18.34
CA ALA A 119 -9.64 -4.26 -18.55
C ALA A 119 -8.51 -5.04 -19.24
N ALA A 120 -7.86 -4.45 -20.25
CA ALA A 120 -6.72 -5.07 -20.91
C ALA A 120 -5.56 -5.31 -19.93
N CYS A 121 -5.19 -4.29 -19.15
CA CYS A 121 -4.12 -4.36 -18.15
C CYS A 121 -4.35 -5.47 -17.11
N VAL A 122 -5.58 -5.55 -16.57
CA VAL A 122 -5.94 -6.58 -15.58
C VAL A 122 -5.95 -7.97 -16.22
N ASN A 123 -6.54 -8.11 -17.42
CA ASN A 123 -6.66 -9.41 -18.09
C ASN A 123 -5.31 -9.97 -18.56
N SER A 124 -4.39 -9.11 -19.00
CA SER A 124 -3.02 -9.50 -19.36
C SER A 124 -2.11 -9.65 -18.15
N ARG A 125 -2.59 -9.28 -16.95
CA ARG A 125 -1.78 -9.21 -15.72
C ARG A 125 -0.51 -8.39 -15.93
N GLU A 126 -0.66 -7.22 -16.56
CA GLU A 126 0.45 -6.35 -16.98
C GLU A 126 1.45 -6.07 -15.85
N PHE A 127 0.95 -5.93 -14.62
CA PHE A 127 1.74 -5.63 -13.42
C PHE A 127 2.08 -6.85 -12.56
N SER A 128 1.91 -8.10 -13.06
CA SER A 128 2.24 -9.28 -12.25
C SER A 128 3.70 -9.33 -11.82
N ALA A 129 4.60 -8.86 -12.67
CA ALA A 129 6.03 -8.82 -12.38
C ALA A 129 6.37 -7.81 -11.27
N GLU A 130 5.69 -6.66 -11.23
CA GLU A 130 5.90 -5.66 -10.17
C GLU A 130 5.38 -6.18 -8.82
N VAL A 131 4.16 -6.72 -8.81
CA VAL A 131 3.58 -7.34 -7.61
C VAL A 131 4.46 -8.49 -7.09
N GLU A 132 5.03 -9.31 -7.97
CA GLU A 132 5.97 -10.37 -7.59
C GLU A 132 7.30 -9.81 -7.07
N LYS A 133 7.79 -8.72 -7.64
CA LYS A 133 9.02 -8.05 -7.19
C LYS A 133 8.85 -7.49 -5.77
N ASP A 134 7.78 -6.76 -5.51
CA ASP A 134 7.43 -6.29 -4.16
C ASP A 134 7.32 -7.43 -3.16
N PHE A 135 6.64 -8.51 -3.56
CA PHE A 135 6.51 -9.68 -2.72
C PHE A 135 7.87 -10.27 -2.33
N ASN A 136 8.78 -10.40 -3.31
CA ASN A 136 10.10 -10.95 -3.08
C ASN A 136 10.99 -10.02 -2.25
N ASP A 137 10.92 -8.70 -2.46
CA ASP A 137 11.61 -7.71 -1.65
C ASP A 137 11.17 -7.77 -0.18
N ALA A 138 9.86 -7.84 0.07
CA ALA A 138 9.31 -8.02 1.41
C ALA A 138 9.84 -9.30 2.08
N ARG A 139 9.86 -10.42 1.34
CA ARG A 139 10.41 -11.69 1.83
C ARG A 139 11.89 -11.60 2.17
N ALA A 140 12.69 -10.92 1.34
CA ALA A 140 14.12 -10.70 1.59
C ALA A 140 14.36 -9.85 2.85
N LEU A 141 13.43 -8.96 3.18
CA LEU A 141 13.42 -8.15 4.41
C LEU A 141 12.87 -8.91 5.64
N GLY A 142 12.44 -10.16 5.47
CA GLY A 142 11.87 -10.99 6.54
C GLY A 142 10.41 -10.69 6.88
N VAL A 143 9.68 -10.02 5.99
CA VAL A 143 8.22 -9.79 6.16
C VAL A 143 7.48 -11.12 6.07
N THR A 144 6.66 -11.40 7.08
CA THR A 144 5.88 -12.65 7.17
C THR A 144 4.36 -12.43 7.23
N GLY A 145 3.90 -11.17 7.20
CA GLY A 145 2.48 -10.84 7.29
C GLY A 145 2.20 -9.36 7.04
N THR A 146 0.91 -9.03 6.92
CA THR A 146 0.44 -7.68 6.60
C THR A 146 -0.51 -7.11 7.69
N PRO A 147 -0.54 -5.78 7.88
CA PRO A 147 0.41 -4.83 7.31
C PRO A 147 1.76 -4.91 8.04
N THR A 148 2.87 -4.73 7.31
CA THR A 148 4.19 -4.51 7.91
C THR A 148 4.76 -3.21 7.38
N PHE A 149 5.29 -2.38 8.27
CA PHE A 149 5.79 -1.05 7.96
C PHE A 149 7.28 -0.95 8.18
N PHE A 150 7.92 -0.05 7.44
CA PHE A 150 9.27 0.42 7.67
C PHE A 150 9.26 1.95 7.72
N ILE A 151 9.51 2.52 8.91
CA ILE A 151 9.57 3.97 9.12
C ILE A 151 11.05 4.38 9.13
N ASN A 152 11.53 4.97 8.04
CA ASN A 152 12.97 5.18 7.80
C ASN A 152 13.80 3.89 8.04
N GLY A 153 13.26 2.75 7.62
CA GLY A 153 13.89 1.44 7.79
C GLY A 153 13.71 0.80 9.17
N ILE A 154 12.98 1.42 10.09
CA ILE A 154 12.62 0.82 11.39
C ILE A 154 11.37 -0.06 11.19
N PRO A 155 11.44 -1.38 11.41
CA PRO A 155 10.31 -2.26 11.21
C PRO A 155 9.24 -2.05 12.29
N LEU A 156 7.97 -2.09 11.88
CA LEU A 156 6.79 -2.06 12.74
C LEU A 156 5.76 -3.04 12.16
N VAL A 157 5.37 -4.05 12.93
CA VAL A 157 4.50 -5.14 12.44
C VAL A 157 3.07 -4.97 12.95
N GLY A 158 2.12 -5.13 12.04
CA GLY A 158 0.68 -5.10 12.31
C GLY A 158 0.11 -3.68 12.35
N ALA A 159 -1.22 -3.62 12.33
CA ALA A 159 -1.99 -2.38 12.48
C ALA A 159 -1.92 -1.85 13.91
N GLN A 160 -0.75 -1.33 14.31
CA GLN A 160 -0.52 -0.78 15.64
C GLN A 160 -1.33 0.51 15.87
N PRO A 161 -1.59 0.89 17.15
CA PRO A 161 -2.22 2.16 17.47
C PRO A 161 -1.45 3.35 16.89
N LEU A 162 -2.17 4.42 16.56
CA LEU A 162 -1.63 5.67 15.99
C LEU A 162 -0.43 6.21 16.80
N GLU A 163 -0.50 6.11 18.13
CA GLU A 163 0.49 6.62 19.06
C GLU A 163 1.86 5.96 18.85
N VAL A 164 1.89 4.68 18.45
CA VAL A 164 3.14 3.96 18.18
C VAL A 164 3.82 4.51 16.93
N PHE A 165 3.06 4.81 15.89
CA PHE A 165 3.59 5.47 14.68
C PHE A 165 4.11 6.87 15.01
N VAL A 166 3.31 7.65 15.75
CA VAL A 166 3.65 9.01 16.18
C VAL A 166 4.97 9.03 16.96
N GLU A 167 5.17 8.11 17.91
CA GLU A 167 6.39 8.03 18.70
C GLU A 167 7.63 7.81 17.81
N ILE A 168 7.53 6.91 16.83
CA ILE A 168 8.64 6.62 15.91
C ILE A 168 8.91 7.81 15.00
N ILE A 169 7.87 8.42 14.42
CA ILE A 169 7.97 9.59 13.53
C ILE A 169 8.59 10.77 14.28
N ASP A 170 8.08 11.12 15.47
CA ASP A 170 8.58 12.24 16.26
C ASP A 170 10.05 12.03 16.66
N ARG A 171 10.46 10.79 16.94
CA ARG A 171 11.87 10.47 17.19
C ARG A 171 12.72 10.65 15.94
N GLU A 172 12.25 10.20 14.77
CA GLU A 172 12.98 10.36 13.50
C GLU A 172 13.10 11.84 13.09
N LEU A 173 12.10 12.67 13.41
CA LEU A 173 12.14 14.11 13.14
C LEU A 173 13.10 14.88 14.06
N LYS A 174 13.29 14.44 15.30
CA LYS A 174 14.24 15.07 16.25
C LYS A 174 15.71 14.77 15.95
N ASN A 175 15.98 13.68 15.22
CA ASN A 175 17.33 13.22 14.91
C ASN A 175 17.86 13.77 13.57
N LYS A 176 17.18 14.77 12.99
CA LYS A 176 17.56 15.49 11.77
C LYS A 176 17.81 16.96 12.10
#